data_AF-A0A957WN84-F1
#
_entry.id   AF-A0A957WN84-F1
#
_cell.length_a   1.000
_cell.length_b   1.000
_cell.length_c   1.000
_cell.angle_alpha   90.00
_cell.angle_beta   90.00
_cell.angle_gamma   90.00
#
_symmetry.space_group_name_H-M   'P 1'
#
loop_
_entity.id
_entity.type
_entity.pdbx_description
1 polymer ?
#
loop_
_entity_poly.entity_id
_entity_poly.type
_entity_poly.pdbx_seq_one_letter_code
_entity_poly.pdbx_strand_id
1 'polypeptide(L)' 'FSFTCTNPPALIKLRLAKGKIQDNDALIWEMIIHSQTQNIPALPSGLENWLQAAHDIAERWFLKLASELLESFR' A
#
# COMPACT_ATOMS: atom_id res chain seq x y z
N PHE A 1 -7.05 -7.19 -4.73
CA PHE A 1 -6.39 -6.73 -5.97
C PHE A 1 -4.89 -6.94 -5.85
N SER A 2 -4.20 -7.19 -6.97
CA SER A 2 -2.75 -7.37 -6.98
C SER A 2 -2.14 -6.61 -8.15
N PHE A 3 -1.04 -5.91 -7.91
CA PHE A 3 -0.39 -5.01 -8.86
C PHE A 3 1.13 -5.19 -8.81
N THR A 4 1.78 -5.12 -9.96
CA THR A 4 3.23 -5.03 -10.02
C THR A 4 3.68 -3.59 -9.81
N CYS A 5 4.74 -3.40 -9.03
CA CYS A 5 5.38 -2.12 -8.79
C CYS A 5 6.82 -2.18 -9.28
N THR A 6 7.26 -1.14 -9.98
CA THR A 6 8.65 -1.03 -10.46
C THR A 6 9.55 -0.33 -9.46
N ASN A 7 9.00 0.48 -8.54
CA ASN A 7 9.75 1.15 -7.49
C ASN A 7 8.93 1.24 -6.18
N PRO A 8 9.26 0.42 -5.15
CA PRO A 8 10.28 -0.62 -5.19
C PRO A 8 9.83 -1.80 -6.09
N PRO A 9 10.76 -2.59 -6.67
CA PRO A 9 10.41 -3.81 -7.41
C PRO A 9 9.66 -4.81 -6.51
N ALA A 10 8.33 -4.81 -6.59
CA ALA A 10 7.48 -5.48 -5.62
C ALA A 10 6.13 -5.92 -6.23
N LEU A 11 5.47 -6.86 -5.55
CA LEU A 11 4.05 -7.13 -5.74
C LEU A 11 3.28 -6.45 -4.61
N ILE A 12 2.34 -5.60 -4.99
CA ILE A 12 1.44 -4.90 -4.06
C ILE A 12 0.12 -5.66 -4.05
N LYS A 13 -0.30 -6.13 -2.87
CA LYS A 13 -1.63 -6.68 -2.63
C LYS A 13 -2.45 -5.64 -1.88
N LEU A 14 -3.59 -5.28 -2.47
CA LEU A 14 -4.55 -4.36 -1.88
C LEU A 14 -5.85 -5.09 -1.57
N ARG A 15 -6.35 -4.94 -0.35
CA ARG A 15 -7.64 -5.45 0.10
C ARG A 15 -8.45 -4.31 0.69
N LEU A 16 -9.73 -4.26 0.31
CA LEU A 16 -10.75 -3.39 0.90
C LEU A 16 -11.80 -4.28 1.53
N ALA A 17 -12.20 -3.97 2.77
CA ALA A 17 -13.24 -4.69 3.48
C ALA A 17 -14.12 -3.71 4.26
N LYS A 18 -15.42 -4.01 4.36
CA LYS A 18 -16.27 -3.34 5.35
C LYS A 18 -16.04 -3.98 6.71
N GLY A 19 -15.99 -3.18 7.75
CA GLY A 19 -15.82 -3.64 9.12
C GLY A 19 -16.31 -2.61 10.13
N LYS A 20 -15.91 -2.78 11.39
CA LYS A 20 -16.21 -1.82 12.46
C LYS A 20 -14.95 -1.45 13.23
N ILE A 21 -14.81 -0.18 13.58
CA ILE A 21 -13.76 0.34 14.46
C ILE A 21 -14.45 1.12 15.57
N GLN A 22 -14.26 0.72 16.82
CA GLN A 22 -14.93 1.34 17.98
C GLN A 22 -16.46 1.47 17.77
N ASP A 23 -17.09 0.37 17.33
CA ASP A 23 -18.51 0.25 16.99
C ASP A 23 -19.04 1.10 15.82
N ASN A 24 -18.20 1.92 15.19
CA ASN A 24 -18.55 2.67 13.99
C ASN A 24 -18.25 1.87 12.72
N ASP A 25 -19.14 1.94 11.73
CA ASP A 25 -18.91 1.34 10.41
C ASP A 25 -17.66 1.96 9.77
N ALA A 26 -16.79 1.10 9.25
CA ALA A 26 -15.50 1.49 8.69
C ALA A 26 -15.21 0.76 7.38
N LEU A 27 -14.53 1.45 6.48
CA LEU A 27 -13.83 0.83 5.35
C LEU A 27 -12.40 0.54 5.79
N ILE A 28 -12.05 -0.74 5.87
CA ILE A 28 -10.72 -1.22 6.24
C ILE A 28 -9.91 -1.37 4.96
N TRP A 29 -8.80 -0.64 4.88
CA TRP A 29 -7.81 -0.70 3.83
C TRP A 29 -6.57 -1.45 4.33
N GLU A 30 -6.17 -2.49 3.61
CA GLU A 30 -4.95 -3.26 3.89
C GLU A 30 -4.10 -3.31 2.62
N MET A 31 -2.83 -2.93 2.77
CA MET A 31 -1.83 -2.99 1.73
C MET A 31 -0.63 -3.82 2.20
N ILE A 32 -0.28 -4.82 1.40
CA ILE A 32 0.94 -5.62 1.59
C ILE A 32 1.84 -5.38 0.40
N ILE A 33 3.04 -4.86 0.65
CA ILE A 33 4.09 -4.66 -0.34
C ILE A 33 5.19 -5.68 -0.05
N HIS A 34 5.48 -6.57 -0.99
CA HIS A 34 6.59 -7.51 -0.83
C HIS A 34 7.43 -7.64 -2.10
N SER A 35 8.74 -7.77 -1.91
CA SER A 35 9.65 -8.16 -2.99
C SER A 35 9.42 -9.61 -3.39
N GLN A 36 9.59 -9.90 -4.68
CA GLN A 36 9.84 -11.26 -5.15
C GLN A 36 11.30 -11.62 -4.86
N THR A 37 11.64 -12.92 -4.79
CA THR A 37 12.99 -13.38 -4.40
C THR A 37 14.13 -12.73 -5.18
N GLN A 38 13.96 -12.53 -6.50
CA GLN A 38 14.96 -11.86 -7.35
C GLN A 38 15.08 -10.34 -7.15
N ASN A 39 14.13 -9.74 -6.44
CA ASN A 39 13.94 -8.30 -6.26
C ASN A 39 14.12 -7.88 -4.78
N ILE A 40 14.68 -8.76 -3.96
CA ILE A 40 15.06 -8.42 -2.58
C ILE A 40 16.24 -7.45 -2.67
N PRO A 41 16.17 -6.28 -2.01
CA PRO A 41 17.30 -5.34 -2.00
C PRO A 41 18.52 -5.98 -1.34
N ALA A 42 19.72 -5.55 -1.73
CA ALA A 42 20.94 -5.97 -1.04
C ALA A 42 20.83 -5.56 0.44
N LEU A 43 20.94 -6.52 1.37
CA LEU A 43 20.84 -6.24 2.80
C LEU A 43 22.23 -6.15 3.44
N PRO A 44 22.45 -5.19 4.37
CA PRO A 44 21.48 -4.21 4.87
C PRO A 44 21.37 -2.92 4.02
N SER A 45 22.32 -2.66 3.12
CA SER A 45 22.54 -1.35 2.50
C SER A 45 21.37 -0.81 1.66
N GLY A 46 20.54 -1.68 1.09
CA GLY A 46 19.38 -1.31 0.27
C GLY A 46 18.04 -1.36 1.02
N LEU A 47 18.02 -1.79 2.28
CA LEU A 47 16.77 -1.93 3.03
C LEU A 47 16.07 -0.60 3.26
N GLU A 48 16.82 0.43 3.68
CA GLU A 48 16.28 1.75 3.98
C GLU A 48 15.64 2.39 2.75
N ASN A 49 16.33 2.37 1.62
CA ASN A 49 15.80 2.87 0.35
C ASN A 49 14.54 2.11 -0.09
N TRP A 50 14.51 0.79 0.12
CA TRP A 50 13.34 -0.03 -0.19
C TRP A 50 12.15 0.33 0.71
N LEU A 51 12.38 0.51 2.01
CA LEU A 51 11.35 0.90 2.97
C LEU A 51 10.79 2.28 2.65
N GLN A 52 11.65 3.24 2.30
CA GLN A 52 11.20 4.58 1.90
C GLN A 52 10.33 4.51 0.64
N ALA A 53 10.80 3.81 -0.41
CA ALA A 53 10.01 3.67 -1.63
C ALA A 53 8.66 2.95 -1.39
N ALA A 54 8.64 1.93 -0.52
CA ALA A 54 7.43 1.23 -0.13
C ALA A 54 6.45 2.14 0.65
N HIS A 55 6.98 3.01 1.51
CA HIS A 55 6.19 4.00 2.22
C HIS A 55 5.57 5.03 1.26
N ASP A 56 6.38 5.59 0.35
CA ASP A 56 5.95 6.63 -0.59
C ASP A 56 4.80 6.15 -1.50
N ILE A 57 4.85 4.88 -1.94
CA ILE A 57 3.77 4.31 -2.76
C ILE A 57 2.50 4.07 -1.94
N ALA A 58 2.64 3.60 -0.69
CA ALA A 58 1.51 3.37 0.20
C ALA A 58 0.79 4.69 0.54
N GLU A 59 1.54 5.73 0.90
CA GLU A 59 1.02 7.06 1.20
C GLU A 59 0.29 7.64 -0.02
N ARG A 60 0.93 7.61 -1.20
CA ARG A 60 0.34 8.15 -2.43
C ARG A 60 -0.99 7.48 -2.77
N TRP A 61 -1.06 6.14 -2.68
CA TRP A 61 -2.29 5.41 -2.97
C TRP A 61 -3.38 5.71 -1.96
N PHE A 62 -3.02 5.76 -0.66
CA PHE A 62 -3.96 6.11 0.39
C PHE A 62 -4.58 7.49 0.14
N LEU A 63 -3.75 8.52 -0.07
CA LEU A 63 -4.22 9.89 -0.31
C LEU A 63 -5.09 10.00 -1.57
N LYS A 64 -4.68 9.36 -2.67
CA LYS A 64 -5.43 9.38 -3.93
C LYS A 64 -6.80 8.73 -3.79
N LEU A 65 -6.86 7.53 -3.20
CA LEU A 65 -8.12 6.80 -3.00
C LEU A 65 -9.03 7.49 -1.99
N ALA A 66 -8.47 8.04 -0.90
CA ALA A 66 -9.24 8.78 0.09
C ALA A 66 -9.87 10.04 -0.53
N SER A 67 -9.13 10.77 -1.36
CA SER A 67 -9.65 11.94 -2.09
C SER A 67 -10.81 11.58 -3.01
N GLU A 68 -10.66 10.54 -3.83
CA GLU A 68 -11.72 10.10 -4.76
C GLU A 68 -12.95 9.57 -4.02
N LEU A 69 -12.74 8.86 -2.91
CA LEU A 69 -13.83 8.39 -2.06
C LEU A 69 -14.61 9.57 -1.46
N LEU A 70 -13.92 10.58 -0.93
CA LEU A 70 -14.56 11.79 -0.41
C LEU A 70 -15.38 12.52 -1.47
N GLU A 71 -14.88 12.63 -2.70
CA GLU A 71 -15.61 13.23 -3.81
C GLU A 71 -16.87 12.45 -4.18
N SER A 72 -16.86 11.11 -4.07
CA SER A 72 -18.02 10.28 -4.39
C SER A 72 -19.21 10.42 -3.42
N PHE A 73 -18.98 11.03 -2.25
CA PHE A 73 -20.02 11.34 -1.26
C PHE A 73 -20.56 12.77 -1.36
N ARG A 74 -20.09 13.57 -2.32
CA ARG A 74 -20.53 14.94 -2.57
C ARG A 74 -21.58 15.02 -3.68
#